data_AF-A0A3P1ZZ13-F1
#
_entry.id   AF-A0A3P1ZZ13-F1
#
_cell.length_a   1.000
_cell.length_b   1.000
_cell.length_c   1.000
_cell.angle_alpha   90.00
_cell.angle_beta   90.00
_cell.angle_gamma   90.00
#
_symmetry.space_group_name_H-M   'P 1'
#
loop_
_entity.id
_entity.type
_entity.pdbx_description
1 polymer ?
#
loop_
_entity_poly.entity_id
_entity_poly.type
_entity_poly.pdbx_seq_one_letter_code
_entity_poly.pdbx_strand_id
1 'polypeptide(L)'
;MKKQIFRFLSGGIMTVALLLASCHSSYKVARMEGGRIPVDSTWDVEPDAEAMALLAPYKQQIDSVMGRVIGSAEVSMDRFRPESPLSNLIADVLREVAMEVQGAPADMGLINMGGIRNSLSEGPITIENIFEVLPFENSLCVLTMKGTAMKLLFDNIAVRGGEGVSGIELEITKEGKVLRALVGGKPVEDDRTYTVATVDYLADGNDGLTAFMQADKRVCPKGVTVRNIFTKYVERHAAAGKKITSRMEGRVIIKE
;
A
#
# COMPACT_ATOMS: atom_id res chain seq x y z
N MET A 1 -42.26 67.29 -46.71
CA MET A 1 -42.73 66.37 -45.64
C MET A 1 -42.69 64.88 -46.01
N LYS A 2 -43.03 64.43 -47.23
CA LYS A 2 -43.12 62.98 -47.55
C LYS A 2 -41.78 62.18 -47.54
N LYS A 3 -40.62 62.80 -47.86
CA LYS A 3 -39.32 62.10 -47.88
C LYS A 3 -38.70 61.82 -46.51
N GLN A 4 -39.04 62.58 -45.47
CA GLN A 4 -38.55 62.33 -44.11
C GLN A 4 -39.28 61.14 -43.47
N ILE A 5 -40.59 61.02 -43.69
CA ILE A 5 -41.41 59.92 -43.15
C ILE A 5 -40.92 58.56 -43.66
N PHE A 6 -40.52 58.45 -44.93
CA PHE A 6 -40.05 57.19 -45.52
C PHE A 6 -38.68 56.74 -44.98
N ARG A 7 -37.78 57.67 -44.65
CA ARG A 7 -36.48 57.38 -44.01
C ARG A 7 -36.62 56.93 -42.56
N PHE A 8 -37.59 57.49 -41.83
CA PHE A 8 -37.92 57.03 -40.48
C PHE A 8 -38.60 55.65 -40.50
N LEU A 9 -39.42 55.37 -41.50
CA LEU A 9 -40.06 54.06 -41.67
C LEU A 9 -39.05 52.96 -42.02
N SER A 10 -38.11 53.22 -42.94
CA SER A 10 -37.08 52.24 -43.31
C SER A 10 -36.05 52.01 -42.19
N GLY A 11 -35.71 53.07 -41.44
CA GLY A 11 -34.88 52.96 -40.24
C GLY A 11 -35.57 52.11 -39.17
N GLY A 12 -36.86 52.39 -38.88
CA GLY A 12 -37.65 51.63 -37.91
C GLY A 12 -37.78 50.15 -38.26
N ILE A 13 -38.02 49.81 -39.53
CA ILE A 13 -38.11 48.41 -39.98
C ILE A 13 -36.77 47.67 -39.80
N MET A 14 -35.64 48.32 -40.10
CA MET A 14 -34.32 47.71 -39.94
C MET A 14 -33.94 47.52 -38.46
N THR A 15 -34.31 48.45 -37.58
CA THR A 15 -34.13 48.31 -36.13
C THR A 15 -34.99 47.18 -35.57
N VAL A 16 -36.23 47.04 -36.05
CA VAL A 16 -37.12 45.94 -35.65
C VAL A 16 -36.58 44.58 -36.14
N ALA A 17 -36.06 44.50 -37.37
CA ALA A 17 -35.46 43.28 -37.89
C ALA A 17 -34.21 42.83 -37.11
N LEU A 18 -33.35 43.78 -36.70
CA LEU A 18 -32.18 43.50 -35.86
C LEU A 18 -32.55 43.06 -34.44
N LEU A 19 -33.62 43.62 -33.87
CA LEU A 19 -34.14 43.20 -32.56
C LEU A 19 -34.74 41.79 -32.58
N LEU A 20 -35.34 41.37 -33.71
CA LEU A 20 -35.93 40.03 -33.86
C LEU A 20 -34.89 38.92 -34.16
N ALA A 21 -33.72 39.26 -34.71
CA ALA A 21 -32.64 38.29 -34.99
C ALA A 21 -31.78 37.94 -33.77
N SER A 22 -31.84 38.75 -32.69
CA SER A 22 -30.99 38.59 -31.50
C SER A 22 -31.50 37.54 -30.49
N CYS A 23 -32.63 36.88 -30.75
CA CYS A 23 -33.18 35.87 -29.88
C CYS A 23 -32.75 34.45 -30.30
N HIS A 24 -31.46 34.13 -30.16
CA HIS A 24 -31.02 32.74 -30.12
C HIS A 24 -30.99 32.29 -28.66
N SER A 25 -31.97 31.47 -28.26
CA SER A 25 -31.97 30.84 -26.95
C SER A 25 -30.84 29.81 -26.90
N SER A 26 -29.70 30.16 -26.29
CA SER A 26 -28.71 29.16 -25.93
C SER A 26 -29.28 28.33 -24.79
N TYR A 27 -29.55 27.05 -25.00
CA TYR A 27 -29.87 26.15 -23.90
C TYR A 27 -28.71 26.18 -22.90
N LYS A 28 -29.01 26.57 -21.66
CA LYS A 28 -28.09 26.47 -20.54
C LYS A 28 -28.58 25.33 -19.67
N VAL A 29 -27.66 24.47 -19.25
CA VAL A 29 -27.98 23.40 -18.28
C VAL A 29 -28.56 24.08 -17.04
N ALA A 30 -29.85 23.87 -16.79
CA ALA A 30 -30.57 24.49 -15.68
C ALA A 30 -30.31 23.76 -14.36
N ARG A 31 -30.02 22.46 -14.43
CA ARG A 31 -29.73 21.59 -13.28
C ARG A 31 -29.01 20.35 -13.77
N MET A 32 -28.04 19.88 -13.00
CA MET A 32 -27.45 18.55 -13.13
C MET A 32 -27.61 17.86 -11.78
N GLU A 33 -28.16 16.65 -11.79
CA GLU A 33 -28.24 15.80 -10.61
C GLU A 33 -27.42 14.54 -10.85
N GLY A 34 -26.77 14.06 -9.81
CA GLY A 34 -25.99 12.83 -9.85
C GLY A 34 -25.90 12.23 -8.45
N GLY A 35 -25.68 10.92 -8.41
CA GLY A 35 -25.48 10.14 -7.20
C GLY A 35 -24.56 8.96 -7.49
N ARG A 36 -24.07 8.31 -6.43
CA ARG A 36 -23.35 7.05 -6.55
C ARG A 36 -24.35 5.92 -6.46
N ILE A 37 -24.30 4.99 -7.40
CA ILE A 37 -25.02 3.73 -7.29
C ILE A 37 -24.09 2.79 -6.51
N PRO A 38 -24.44 2.38 -5.27
CA PRO A 38 -23.63 1.41 -4.54
C PRO A 38 -23.68 0.06 -5.26
N VAL A 39 -22.51 -0.52 -5.50
CA VAL A 39 -22.38 -1.90 -5.97
C VAL A 39 -22.25 -2.77 -4.71
N ASP A 40 -23.39 -3.21 -4.19
CA ASP A 40 -23.51 -4.06 -3.00
C ASP A 40 -24.32 -5.33 -3.30
N SER A 41 -24.62 -6.11 -2.26
CA SER A 41 -25.32 -7.40 -2.37
C SER A 41 -26.72 -7.32 -3.00
N THR A 42 -27.28 -6.12 -3.18
CA THR A 42 -28.56 -5.92 -3.90
C THR A 42 -28.48 -6.43 -5.33
N TRP A 43 -27.30 -6.35 -5.96
CA TRP A 43 -27.10 -6.76 -7.36
C TRP A 43 -26.68 -8.24 -7.51
N ASP A 44 -26.43 -8.94 -6.41
CA ASP A 44 -25.98 -10.35 -6.41
C ASP A 44 -27.14 -11.35 -6.58
N VAL A 45 -28.39 -10.88 -6.48
CA VAL A 45 -29.61 -11.73 -6.53
C VAL A 45 -29.82 -12.31 -7.93
N GLU A 46 -29.56 -11.53 -8.97
CA GLU A 46 -29.73 -11.93 -10.37
C GLU A 46 -28.55 -11.40 -11.20
N PRO A 47 -27.37 -12.04 -11.12
CA PRO A 47 -26.21 -11.64 -11.89
C PRO A 47 -26.42 -11.91 -13.38
N ASP A 48 -25.85 -11.06 -14.23
CA ASP A 48 -25.96 -11.18 -15.68
C ASP A 48 -25.37 -12.52 -16.18
N ALA A 49 -26.21 -13.35 -16.81
CA ALA A 49 -25.82 -14.70 -17.20
C ALA A 49 -24.73 -14.73 -18.29
N GLU A 50 -24.71 -13.75 -19.19
CA GLU A 50 -23.71 -13.66 -20.26
C GLU A 50 -22.34 -13.25 -19.68
N ALA A 51 -22.32 -12.28 -18.77
CA ALA A 51 -21.11 -11.88 -18.05
C ALA A 51 -20.55 -13.03 -17.18
N MET A 52 -21.42 -13.77 -16.48
CA MET A 52 -21.00 -14.94 -15.70
C MET A 52 -20.43 -16.05 -16.59
N ALA A 53 -21.06 -16.33 -17.74
CA ALA A 53 -20.55 -17.30 -18.70
C ALA A 53 -19.20 -16.89 -19.30
N LEU A 54 -19.01 -15.58 -19.56
CA LEU A 54 -17.74 -15.02 -20.02
C LEU A 54 -16.62 -15.18 -18.99
N LEU A 55 -16.91 -14.94 -17.70
CA LEU A 55 -15.93 -15.00 -16.61
C LEU A 55 -15.58 -16.43 -16.18
N ALA A 56 -16.50 -17.38 -16.34
CA ALA A 56 -16.35 -18.76 -15.89
C ALA A 56 -15.00 -19.44 -16.25
N PRO A 57 -14.53 -19.44 -17.52
CA PRO A 57 -13.26 -20.09 -17.87
C PRO A 57 -12.04 -19.42 -17.20
N TYR A 58 -12.05 -18.10 -17.06
CA TYR A 58 -10.97 -17.37 -16.38
C TYR A 58 -10.97 -17.65 -14.88
N LYS A 59 -12.14 -17.64 -14.26
CA LYS A 59 -12.31 -17.98 -12.84
C LYS A 59 -11.78 -19.39 -12.57
N GLN A 60 -12.15 -20.38 -13.39
CA GLN A 60 -11.67 -21.75 -13.20
C GLN A 60 -10.14 -21.87 -13.26
N GLN A 61 -9.50 -21.15 -14.19
CA GLN A 61 -8.03 -21.14 -14.29
C GLN A 61 -7.38 -20.48 -13.07
N ILE A 62 -7.91 -19.33 -12.64
CA ILE A 62 -7.40 -18.59 -11.47
C ILE A 62 -7.60 -19.41 -10.20
N ASP A 63 -8.80 -19.97 -9.97
CA ASP A 63 -9.13 -20.77 -8.79
C ASP A 63 -8.18 -21.98 -8.66
N SER A 64 -7.83 -22.63 -9.78
CA SER A 64 -6.88 -23.75 -9.79
C SER A 64 -5.47 -23.36 -9.34
N VAL A 65 -5.05 -22.11 -9.55
CA VAL A 65 -3.74 -21.61 -9.14
C VAL A 65 -3.78 -21.05 -7.72
N MET A 66 -4.79 -20.22 -7.44
CA MET A 66 -4.95 -19.50 -6.18
C MET A 66 -5.29 -20.43 -5.01
N GLY A 67 -6.10 -21.47 -5.26
CA GLY A 67 -6.50 -22.45 -4.25
C GLY A 67 -5.40 -23.44 -3.84
N ARG A 68 -4.22 -23.42 -4.47
CA ARG A 68 -3.11 -24.32 -4.13
C ARG A 68 -2.62 -24.04 -2.71
N VAL A 69 -2.70 -25.03 -1.84
CA VAL A 69 -2.11 -25.01 -0.49
C VAL A 69 -0.59 -25.11 -0.59
N ILE A 70 0.11 -24.18 0.05
CA ILE A 70 1.58 -24.05 0.04
C ILE A 70 2.23 -24.25 1.41
N GLY A 71 1.43 -24.34 2.47
CA GLY A 71 1.89 -24.55 3.83
C GLY A 71 0.74 -24.47 4.82
N SER A 72 1.06 -24.28 6.10
CA SER A 72 0.04 -24.03 7.12
C SER A 72 0.53 -23.06 8.19
N ALA A 73 -0.37 -22.22 8.70
CA ALA A 73 -0.16 -21.38 9.85
C ALA A 73 -0.51 -22.16 11.13
N GLU A 74 0.32 -22.04 12.16
CA GLU A 74 0.10 -22.64 13.47
C GLU A 74 -0.95 -21.86 14.27
N VAL A 75 -1.00 -20.54 14.08
CA VAL A 75 -1.89 -19.62 14.78
C VAL A 75 -2.38 -18.56 13.81
N SER A 76 -3.53 -17.95 14.11
CA SER A 76 -4.00 -16.78 13.36
C SER A 76 -3.12 -15.58 13.71
N MET A 77 -2.63 -14.87 12.69
CA MET A 77 -1.76 -13.71 12.83
C MET A 77 -2.40 -12.50 12.20
N ASP A 78 -2.67 -11.47 13.01
CA ASP A 78 -3.30 -10.23 12.56
C ASP A 78 -2.28 -9.09 12.37
N ARG A 79 -2.75 -7.97 11.79
CA ARG A 79 -1.98 -6.76 11.52
C ARG A 79 -2.59 -5.52 12.19
N PHE A 80 -1.85 -4.96 13.14
CA PHE A 80 -2.20 -3.75 13.88
C PHE A 80 -0.96 -3.03 14.38
N ARG A 81 -1.16 -1.79 14.82
CA ARG A 81 -0.13 -0.93 15.43
C ARG A 81 -0.13 -1.08 16.96
N PRO A 82 1.00 -0.81 17.63
CA PRO A 82 2.29 -0.40 17.08
C PRO A 82 3.13 -1.54 16.50
N GLU A 83 2.78 -2.77 16.86
CA GLU A 83 3.44 -4.01 16.48
C GLU A 83 2.38 -5.10 16.42
N SER A 84 2.52 -6.06 15.51
CA SER A 84 1.60 -7.21 15.42
C SER A 84 2.30 -8.47 14.91
N PRO A 85 1.78 -9.68 15.21
CA PRO A 85 2.42 -10.93 14.84
C PRO A 85 2.72 -11.06 13.34
N LEU A 86 1.76 -10.68 12.47
CA LEU A 86 1.96 -10.79 11.02
C LEU A 86 2.98 -9.77 10.50
N SER A 87 2.98 -8.56 11.07
CA SER A 87 3.95 -7.54 10.69
C SER A 87 5.39 -7.90 11.08
N ASN A 88 5.56 -8.53 12.25
CA ASN A 88 6.86 -9.04 12.71
C ASN A 88 7.39 -10.10 11.77
N LEU A 89 6.53 -11.06 11.40
CA LEU A 89 6.89 -12.14 10.49
C LEU A 89 7.35 -11.60 9.14
N ILE A 90 6.59 -10.69 8.53
CA ILE A 90 6.93 -10.13 7.22
C ILE A 90 8.23 -9.32 7.31
N ALA A 91 8.42 -8.54 8.38
CA ALA A 91 9.66 -7.80 8.61
C ALA A 91 10.87 -8.74 8.80
N ASP A 92 10.71 -9.87 9.50
CA ASP A 92 11.77 -10.88 9.64
C ASP A 92 12.14 -11.47 8.28
N VAL A 93 11.14 -11.86 7.49
CA VAL A 93 11.34 -12.40 6.15
C VAL A 93 12.09 -11.41 5.25
N LEU A 94 11.72 -10.11 5.28
CA LEU A 94 12.43 -9.06 4.54
C LEU A 94 13.88 -8.91 5.02
N ARG A 95 14.09 -8.90 6.33
CA ARG A 95 15.43 -8.77 6.93
C ARG A 95 16.33 -9.94 6.54
N GLU A 96 15.81 -11.16 6.58
CA GLU A 96 16.55 -12.38 6.23
C GLU A 96 16.87 -12.43 4.75
N VAL A 97 15.90 -12.19 3.86
CA VAL A 97 16.11 -12.31 2.40
C VAL A 97 17.14 -11.31 1.87
N ALA A 98 17.43 -10.23 2.60
CA ALA A 98 18.53 -9.32 2.29
C ALA A 98 19.88 -10.04 2.18
N MET A 99 20.06 -11.20 2.83
CA MET A 99 21.27 -12.02 2.69
C MET A 99 21.52 -12.45 1.23
N GLU A 100 20.48 -12.63 0.42
CA GLU A 100 20.61 -12.96 -1.01
C GLU A 100 21.15 -11.77 -1.82
N VAL A 101 21.08 -10.54 -1.28
CA VAL A 101 21.51 -9.29 -1.92
C VAL A 101 22.90 -8.86 -1.46
N GLN A 102 23.19 -8.98 -0.16
CA GLN A 102 24.41 -8.41 0.45
C GLN A 102 25.26 -9.43 1.23
N GLY A 103 24.91 -10.71 1.21
CA GLY A 103 25.66 -11.78 1.88
C GLY A 103 25.42 -11.91 3.38
N ALA A 104 24.60 -11.04 3.97
CA ALA A 104 24.19 -11.09 5.38
C ALA A 104 22.76 -10.51 5.54
N PRO A 105 22.01 -10.92 6.58
CA PRO A 105 20.75 -10.28 6.92
C PRO A 105 20.92 -8.77 7.08
N ALA A 106 19.87 -8.00 6.77
CA ALA A 106 19.88 -6.57 7.05
C ALA A 106 19.91 -6.30 8.56
N ASP A 107 20.43 -5.14 8.96
CA ASP A 107 20.37 -4.70 10.36
C ASP A 107 18.90 -4.54 10.80
N MET A 108 18.05 -4.07 9.88
CA MET A 108 16.62 -3.87 10.09
C MET A 108 15.78 -4.40 8.93
N GLY A 109 14.66 -5.05 9.24
CA GLY A 109 13.57 -5.29 8.29
C GLY A 109 12.43 -4.30 8.55
N LEU A 110 11.78 -3.80 7.51
CA LEU A 110 10.67 -2.86 7.62
C LEU A 110 9.58 -3.10 6.57
N ILE A 111 8.33 -3.21 7.03
CA ILE A 111 7.12 -3.15 6.21
C ILE A 111 6.12 -2.18 6.84
N ASN A 112 5.44 -1.39 6.02
CA ASN A 112 4.35 -0.52 6.48
C ASN A 112 3.08 -1.35 6.72
N MET A 113 2.37 -1.08 7.81
CA MET A 113 1.10 -1.73 8.15
C MET A 113 0.06 -1.56 7.05
N GLY A 114 0.09 -0.43 6.34
CA GLY A 114 -0.80 -0.17 5.21
C GLY A 114 -0.59 -1.13 4.04
N GLY A 115 0.61 -1.70 3.92
CA GLY A 115 1.00 -2.70 2.92
C GLY A 115 0.50 -4.12 3.22
N ILE A 116 0.16 -4.41 4.49
CA ILE A 116 -0.42 -5.68 4.91
C ILE A 116 -1.94 -5.53 4.90
N ARG A 117 -2.65 -6.26 4.04
CA ARG A 117 -4.05 -5.95 3.71
C ARG A 117 -5.08 -6.86 4.37
N ASN A 118 -4.67 -8.07 4.73
CA ASN A 118 -5.49 -9.03 5.46
C ASN A 118 -4.70 -9.68 6.60
N SER A 119 -5.41 -10.34 7.51
CA SER A 119 -4.84 -11.25 8.50
C SER A 119 -4.50 -12.59 7.83
N LEU A 120 -3.63 -13.39 8.46
CA LEU A 120 -3.35 -14.76 8.04
C LEU A 120 -3.98 -15.72 9.04
N SER A 121 -5.06 -16.39 8.64
CA SER A 121 -5.79 -17.33 9.49
C SER A 121 -4.97 -18.58 9.81
N GLU A 122 -5.22 -19.19 10.96
CA GLU A 122 -4.72 -20.51 11.33
C GLU A 122 -5.14 -21.58 10.30
N GLY A 123 -4.29 -22.58 10.07
CA GLY A 123 -4.59 -23.71 9.19
C GLY A 123 -3.92 -23.61 7.83
N PRO A 124 -4.49 -24.25 6.78
CA PRO A 124 -3.88 -24.27 5.45
C PRO A 124 -3.67 -22.85 4.89
N ILE A 125 -2.49 -22.59 4.34
CA ILE A 125 -2.16 -21.34 3.64
C ILE A 125 -2.20 -21.62 2.15
N THR A 126 -3.03 -20.89 1.41
CA THR A 126 -3.09 -20.95 -0.05
C THR A 126 -2.33 -19.80 -0.70
N ILE A 127 -2.14 -19.87 -2.03
CA ILE A 127 -1.62 -18.74 -2.80
C ILE A 127 -2.55 -17.52 -2.67
N GLU A 128 -3.88 -17.74 -2.70
CA GLU A 128 -4.89 -16.70 -2.49
C GLU A 128 -4.65 -15.92 -1.20
N ASN A 129 -4.40 -16.61 -0.08
CA ASN A 129 -4.14 -15.94 1.19
C ASN A 129 -2.91 -15.02 1.10
N ILE A 130 -1.86 -15.39 0.36
CA ILE A 130 -0.69 -14.52 0.18
C ILE A 130 -1.05 -13.29 -0.66
N PHE A 131 -1.89 -13.44 -1.68
CA PHE A 131 -2.39 -12.31 -2.48
C PHE A 131 -3.29 -11.39 -1.65
N GLU A 132 -4.11 -11.92 -0.75
CA GLU A 132 -4.94 -11.11 0.15
C GLU A 132 -4.10 -10.34 1.19
N VAL A 133 -3.05 -10.97 1.73
CA VAL A 133 -2.17 -10.34 2.72
C VAL A 133 -1.23 -9.30 2.07
N LEU A 134 -0.64 -9.64 0.91
CA LEU A 134 0.34 -8.83 0.17
C LEU A 134 -0.11 -8.59 -1.30
N PRO A 135 -1.18 -7.81 -1.53
CA PRO A 135 -1.78 -7.65 -2.86
C PRO A 135 -1.02 -6.71 -3.78
N PHE A 136 -0.08 -5.91 -3.26
CA PHE A 136 0.73 -5.03 -4.08
C PHE A 136 1.91 -5.78 -4.70
N GLU A 137 2.30 -5.42 -5.91
CA GLU A 137 3.47 -5.98 -6.61
C GLU A 137 4.78 -5.30 -6.19
N ASN A 138 4.87 -4.92 -4.91
CA ASN A 138 6.06 -4.28 -4.37
C ASN A 138 7.25 -5.25 -4.41
N SER A 139 8.43 -4.70 -4.72
CA SER A 139 9.69 -5.44 -4.77
C SER A 139 10.56 -5.19 -3.54
N LEU A 140 11.43 -6.15 -3.21
CA LEU A 140 12.45 -5.98 -2.18
C LEU A 140 13.40 -4.85 -2.56
N CYS A 141 13.70 -3.97 -1.60
CA CYS A 141 14.81 -3.03 -1.66
C CYS A 141 15.63 -3.11 -0.38
N VAL A 142 16.95 -3.15 -0.54
CA VAL A 142 17.92 -3.07 0.56
C VAL A 142 18.62 -1.72 0.47
N LEU A 143 18.53 -0.92 1.53
CA LEU A 143 19.08 0.42 1.60
C LEU A 143 20.31 0.48 2.53
N THR A 144 21.32 1.14 1.98
CA THR A 144 22.55 1.72 2.49
C THR A 144 22.43 3.04 3.27
N MET A 145 22.41 3.15 4.60
CA MET A 145 22.24 4.50 5.21
C MET A 145 23.00 4.75 6.51
N LYS A 146 23.32 6.03 6.78
CA LYS A 146 23.96 6.50 8.01
C LYS A 146 23.02 6.44 9.22
N GLY A 147 23.61 6.38 10.41
CA GLY A 147 22.89 6.38 11.67
C GLY A 147 22.02 7.62 11.87
N THR A 148 22.44 8.78 11.36
CA THR A 148 21.62 10.00 11.35
C THR A 148 20.30 9.80 10.59
N ALA A 149 20.35 9.16 9.43
CA ALA A 149 19.17 8.83 8.64
C ALA A 149 18.35 7.71 9.31
N MET A 150 18.98 6.74 9.99
CA MET A 150 18.28 5.73 10.80
C MET A 150 17.50 6.37 11.95
N LYS A 151 18.06 7.36 12.64
CA LYS A 151 17.35 8.10 13.70
C LYS A 151 16.12 8.81 13.14
N LEU A 152 16.25 9.48 11.98
CA LEU A 152 15.11 10.07 11.28
C LEU A 152 14.07 9.01 10.89
N LEU A 153 14.50 7.83 10.43
CA LEU A 153 13.59 6.72 10.10
C LEU A 153 12.77 6.30 11.32
N PHE A 154 13.38 6.25 12.51
CA PHE A 154 12.65 5.96 13.74
C PHE A 154 11.66 7.06 14.10
N ASP A 155 12.00 8.33 13.88
CA ASP A 155 11.04 9.43 14.03
C ASP A 155 9.87 9.29 13.04
N ASN A 156 10.14 8.93 11.77
CA ASN A 156 9.10 8.67 10.76
C ASN A 156 8.16 7.53 11.18
N ILE A 157 8.68 6.47 11.79
CA ILE A 157 7.91 5.33 12.33
C ILE A 157 7.12 5.75 13.58
N ALA A 158 7.72 6.53 14.47
CA ALA A 158 7.12 6.95 15.73
C ALA A 158 5.88 7.83 15.50
N VAL A 159 5.95 8.82 14.59
CA VAL A 159 4.80 9.69 14.27
C VAL A 159 3.61 8.93 13.65
N ARG A 160 3.85 7.69 13.19
CA ARG A 160 2.81 6.79 12.66
C ARG A 160 2.23 5.85 13.70
N GLY A 161 2.72 5.91 14.93
CA GLY A 161 2.34 4.98 15.98
C GLY A 161 2.88 3.57 15.76
N GLY A 162 4.02 3.41 15.07
CA GLY A 162 4.66 2.12 14.81
C GLY A 162 4.40 1.54 13.42
N GLU A 163 5.30 0.65 13.01
CA GLU A 163 5.29 -0.10 11.74
C GLU A 163 5.86 -1.51 11.97
N GLY A 164 5.79 -2.38 10.96
CA GLY A 164 6.29 -3.76 11.09
C GLY A 164 7.80 -3.78 10.99
N VAL A 165 8.48 -4.11 12.09
CA VAL A 165 9.95 -4.01 12.19
C VAL A 165 10.59 -5.32 12.62
N SER A 166 11.84 -5.54 12.22
CA SER A 166 12.70 -6.64 12.67
C SER A 166 14.11 -6.14 12.95
N GLY A 167 14.79 -6.74 13.93
CA GLY A 167 16.18 -6.42 14.29
C GLY A 167 16.37 -5.16 15.14
N ILE A 168 15.28 -4.49 15.52
CA ILE A 168 15.29 -3.24 16.29
C ILE A 168 14.36 -3.31 17.49
N GLU A 169 14.63 -2.45 18.47
CA GLU A 169 13.75 -2.16 19.59
C GLU A 169 13.45 -0.66 19.60
N LEU A 170 12.18 -0.29 19.61
CA LEU A 170 11.72 1.09 19.57
C LEU A 170 10.72 1.36 20.70
N GLU A 171 11.03 2.34 21.52
CA GLU A 171 10.09 2.89 22.49
C GLU A 171 9.66 4.28 22.02
N ILE A 172 8.36 4.52 21.94
CA ILE A 172 7.79 5.77 21.46
C ILE A 172 6.77 6.35 22.44
N THR A 173 6.54 7.66 22.42
CA THR A 173 5.42 8.27 23.13
C THR A 173 4.13 8.14 22.33
N LYS A 174 2.99 8.38 22.98
CA LYS A 174 1.67 8.44 22.33
C LYS A 174 1.56 9.53 21.26
N GLU A 175 2.32 10.61 21.41
CA GLU A 175 2.43 11.72 20.44
C GLU A 175 3.39 11.41 19.29
N GLY A 176 4.00 10.21 19.28
CA GLY A 176 4.86 9.76 18.20
C GLY A 176 6.29 10.30 18.27
N LYS A 177 6.84 10.48 19.47
CA LYS A 177 8.26 10.79 19.67
C LYS A 177 9.06 9.55 20.04
N VAL A 178 10.29 9.43 19.56
CA VAL A 178 11.21 8.35 19.95
C VAL A 178 11.76 8.61 21.36
N LEU A 179 11.63 7.63 22.25
CA LEU A 179 12.23 7.63 23.59
C LEU A 179 13.52 6.81 23.63
N ARG A 180 13.51 5.66 22.94
CA ARG A 180 14.66 4.75 22.84
C ARG A 180 14.61 4.04 21.50
N ALA A 181 15.75 3.94 20.82
CA ALA A 181 15.89 3.14 19.62
C ALA A 181 17.21 2.36 19.65
N LEU A 182 17.11 1.04 19.53
CA LEU A 182 18.26 0.14 19.44
C LEU A 182 18.21 -0.65 18.13
N VAL A 183 19.39 -0.92 17.57
CA VAL A 183 19.58 -1.84 16.44
C VAL A 183 20.53 -2.94 16.88
N GLY A 184 20.07 -4.20 16.84
CA GLY A 184 20.83 -5.34 17.36
C GLY A 184 21.23 -5.17 18.83
N GLY A 185 20.34 -4.58 19.64
CA GLY A 185 20.56 -4.34 21.08
C GLY A 185 21.51 -3.20 21.42
N LYS A 186 21.96 -2.39 20.44
CA LYS A 186 22.87 -1.25 20.66
C LYS A 186 22.25 0.07 20.22
N PRO A 187 22.56 1.19 20.90
CA PRO A 187 22.14 2.52 20.43
C PRO A 187 22.65 2.82 19.02
N VAL A 188 21.92 3.67 18.30
CA VAL A 188 22.33 4.08 16.96
C VAL A 188 23.42 5.15 17.01
N GLU A 189 24.52 4.87 16.33
CA GLU A 189 25.69 5.73 16.20
C GLU A 189 25.63 6.50 14.87
N ASP A 190 25.83 7.80 14.90
CA ASP A 190 25.55 8.69 13.75
C ASP A 190 26.37 8.35 12.50
N ASP A 191 27.66 8.08 12.66
CA ASP A 191 28.58 7.82 11.55
C ASP A 191 28.58 6.35 11.09
N ARG A 192 28.00 5.45 11.91
CA ARG A 192 27.87 4.04 11.57
C ARG A 192 26.90 3.88 10.41
N THR A 193 27.21 2.90 9.57
CA THR A 193 26.41 2.53 8.40
C THR A 193 25.52 1.35 8.76
N TYR A 194 24.26 1.42 8.37
CA TYR A 194 23.22 0.44 8.65
C TYR A 194 22.52 0.04 7.36
N THR A 195 22.01 -1.19 7.34
CA THR A 195 21.28 -1.77 6.22
C THR A 195 19.82 -2.01 6.59
N VAL A 196 18.90 -1.52 5.76
CA VAL A 196 17.45 -1.71 5.95
C VAL A 196 16.87 -2.44 4.76
N ALA A 197 16.25 -3.59 5.01
CA ALA A 197 15.46 -4.31 4.02
C ALA A 197 14.00 -3.90 4.11
N THR A 198 13.47 -3.36 3.01
CA THR A 198 12.10 -2.88 2.92
C THR A 198 11.57 -3.10 1.51
N VAL A 199 10.48 -2.43 1.16
CA VAL A 199 9.83 -2.51 -0.14
C VAL A 199 10.11 -1.25 -0.97
N ASP A 200 10.14 -1.37 -2.28
CA ASP A 200 10.36 -0.27 -3.24
C ASP A 200 9.45 0.93 -3.00
N TYR A 201 8.17 0.70 -2.75
CA TYR A 201 7.21 1.75 -2.40
C TYR A 201 7.72 2.61 -1.22
N LEU A 202 8.24 2.01 -0.16
CA LEU A 202 8.77 2.75 0.99
C LEU A 202 10.16 3.34 0.71
N ALA A 203 10.98 2.63 -0.07
CA ALA A 203 12.29 3.12 -0.50
C ALA A 203 12.22 4.41 -1.33
N ASP A 204 11.06 4.71 -1.94
CA ASP A 204 10.77 5.97 -2.63
C ASP A 204 10.30 7.09 -1.66
N GLY A 205 10.30 6.85 -0.35
CA GLY A 205 9.88 7.80 0.68
C GLY A 205 8.37 7.93 0.86
N ASN A 206 7.58 7.06 0.21
CA ASN A 206 6.13 7.02 0.40
C ASN A 206 5.76 6.64 1.83
N ASP A 207 4.49 6.83 2.18
CA ASP A 207 4.00 6.78 3.56
C ASP A 207 4.93 7.60 4.48
N GLY A 208 5.37 8.78 4.04
CA GLY A 208 6.16 9.70 4.84
C GLY A 208 7.45 9.12 5.46
N LEU A 209 7.98 8.00 4.95
CA LEU A 209 9.27 7.42 5.37
C LEU A 209 10.43 8.11 4.64
N THR A 210 10.47 9.44 4.77
CA THR A 210 11.37 10.30 4.00
C THR A 210 12.85 10.06 4.30
N ALA A 211 13.19 9.45 5.44
CA ALA A 211 14.54 9.02 5.76
C ALA A 211 15.18 8.13 4.67
N PHE A 212 14.39 7.33 3.96
CA PHE A 212 14.92 6.47 2.89
C PHE A 212 15.48 7.24 1.70
N MET A 213 15.06 8.49 1.50
CA MET A 213 15.62 9.37 0.48
C MET A 213 17.05 9.83 0.81
N GLN A 214 17.52 9.59 2.04
CA GLN A 214 18.88 9.89 2.50
C GLN A 214 19.80 8.67 2.45
N ALA A 215 19.39 7.58 1.83
CA ALA A 215 20.23 6.40 1.68
C ALA A 215 21.40 6.66 0.69
N ASP A 216 22.61 6.35 1.13
CA ASP A 216 23.84 6.40 0.33
C ASP A 216 23.83 5.36 -0.81
N LYS A 217 23.11 4.25 -0.60
CA LYS A 217 23.01 3.16 -1.57
C LYS A 217 21.63 2.53 -1.53
N ARG A 218 21.11 2.11 -2.69
CA ARG A 218 19.87 1.35 -2.81
C ARG A 218 20.07 0.21 -3.80
N VAL A 219 19.65 -1.00 -3.41
CA VAL A 219 19.66 -2.18 -4.27
C VAL A 219 18.29 -2.83 -4.24
N CYS A 220 17.60 -2.85 -5.39
CA CYS A 220 16.31 -3.51 -5.54
C CYS A 220 16.44 -4.59 -6.63
N PRO A 221 16.61 -5.86 -6.26
CA PRO A 221 16.80 -6.94 -7.22
C PRO A 221 15.58 -7.08 -8.15
N LYS A 222 15.82 -7.22 -9.46
CA LYS A 222 14.75 -7.37 -10.45
C LYS A 222 13.97 -8.67 -10.22
N GLY A 223 12.64 -8.59 -10.27
CA GLY A 223 11.76 -9.76 -10.19
C GLY A 223 11.63 -10.38 -8.78
N VAL A 224 12.20 -9.74 -7.75
CA VAL A 224 12.12 -10.20 -6.37
C VAL A 224 10.98 -9.47 -5.67
N THR A 225 9.75 -9.90 -5.96
CA THR A 225 8.54 -9.35 -5.32
C THR A 225 8.38 -9.87 -3.90
N VAL A 226 7.87 -9.04 -3.00
CA VAL A 226 7.63 -9.40 -1.59
C VAL A 226 6.67 -10.57 -1.49
N ARG A 227 5.65 -10.60 -2.37
CA ARG A 227 4.72 -11.73 -2.48
C ARG A 227 5.46 -13.04 -2.77
N ASN A 228 6.34 -13.06 -3.77
CA ASN A 228 7.11 -14.26 -4.12
C ASN A 228 8.10 -14.65 -3.01
N ILE A 229 8.71 -13.68 -2.34
CA ILE A 229 9.56 -13.95 -1.17
C ILE A 229 8.75 -14.68 -0.09
N PHE A 230 7.57 -14.16 0.26
CA PHE A 230 6.74 -14.73 1.30
C PHE A 230 6.17 -16.10 0.90
N THR A 231 5.72 -16.28 -0.34
CA THR A 231 5.33 -17.61 -0.87
C THR A 231 6.46 -18.63 -0.72
N LYS A 232 7.68 -18.29 -1.14
CA LYS A 232 8.84 -19.18 -1.00
C LYS A 232 9.19 -19.46 0.46
N TYR A 233 9.05 -18.46 1.34
CA TYR A 233 9.26 -18.65 2.78
C TYR A 233 8.29 -19.69 3.35
N VAL A 234 7.01 -19.61 2.99
CA VAL A 234 5.98 -20.59 3.40
C VAL A 234 6.29 -21.98 2.84
N GLU A 235 6.57 -22.09 1.54
CA GLU A 235 6.89 -23.38 0.90
C GLU A 235 8.14 -24.03 1.51
N ARG A 236 9.19 -23.24 1.80
CA ARG A 236 10.42 -23.73 2.46
C ARG A 236 10.14 -24.27 3.85
N HIS A 237 9.30 -23.59 4.64
CA HIS A 237 8.91 -24.06 5.98
C HIS A 237 8.09 -25.35 5.91
N ALA A 238 7.11 -25.41 5.00
CA ALA A 238 6.30 -26.59 4.78
C ALA A 238 7.16 -27.81 4.37
N ALA A 239 8.12 -27.61 3.45
CA ALA A 239 9.07 -28.64 3.05
C ALA A 239 9.96 -29.12 4.21
N ALA A 240 10.22 -28.25 5.19
CA ALA A 240 10.94 -28.58 6.42
C ALA A 240 10.03 -29.17 7.53
N GLY A 241 8.75 -29.44 7.24
CA GLY A 241 7.77 -29.94 8.21
C GLY A 241 7.38 -28.93 9.30
N LYS A 242 7.63 -27.64 9.07
CA LYS A 242 7.33 -26.55 10.01
C LYS A 242 6.05 -25.82 9.60
N LYS A 243 5.32 -25.35 10.61
CA LYS A 243 4.21 -24.42 10.42
C LYS A 243 4.71 -22.98 10.54
N ILE A 244 4.00 -22.06 9.90
CA ILE A 244 4.26 -20.63 10.01
C ILE A 244 3.66 -20.10 11.30
N THR A 245 4.45 -19.38 12.07
CA THR A 245 4.04 -18.82 13.35
C THR A 245 4.83 -17.54 13.63
N SER A 246 4.25 -16.66 14.43
CA SER A 246 4.87 -15.42 14.90
C SER A 246 4.12 -14.92 16.13
N ARG A 247 4.77 -14.05 16.90
CA ARG A 247 4.20 -13.42 18.09
C ARG A 247 4.68 -11.98 18.20
N MET A 248 4.05 -11.21 19.07
CA MET A 248 4.60 -9.93 19.50
C MET A 248 5.78 -10.18 20.45
N GLU A 249 6.83 -9.38 20.30
CA GLU A 249 8.07 -9.47 21.07
C GLU A 249 8.41 -8.15 21.78
N GLY A 250 7.60 -7.11 21.60
CA GLY A 250 7.88 -5.78 22.15
C GLY A 250 8.93 -5.02 21.34
N ARG A 251 8.98 -5.27 20.03
CA ARG A 251 9.85 -4.55 19.08
C ARG A 251 9.46 -3.09 18.97
N VAL A 252 8.17 -2.76 19.11
CA VAL A 252 7.69 -1.38 19.20
C VAL A 252 6.71 -1.24 20.37
N ILE A 253 7.05 -0.39 21.33
CA ILE A 253 6.25 -0.17 22.55
C ILE A 253 5.90 1.32 22.67
N ILE A 254 4.63 1.61 22.95
CA ILE A 254 4.17 2.96 23.31
C ILE A 254 4.28 3.10 24.83
N LYS A 255 4.98 4.13 25.29
CA LYS A 255 5.06 4.54 26.70
C LYS A 255 4.25 5.83 26.92
N GLU A 256 3.70 5.94 28.11
CA GLU A 256 3.07 7.17 28.64
C GLU A 256 4.11 8.26 28.91
#